data_AF-A0A6M8HN60-F1
#
_entry.id   AF-A0A6M8HN60-F1
#
_cell.length_a   1.000
_cell.length_b   1.000
_cell.length_c   1.000
_cell.angle_alpha   90.00
_cell.angle_beta   90.00
_cell.angle_gamma   90.00
#
_symmetry.space_group_name_H-M   'P 1'
#
loop_
_entity.id
_entity.type
_entity.pdbx_description
1 polymer ?
#
loop_
_entity_poly.entity_id
_entity_poly.type
_entity_poly.pdbx_seq_one_letter_code
_entity_poly.pdbx_strand_id
1 'polypeptide(L)'
;MARACSLMAIVMLGGCGVGGSSGPAIGARDDHHPASLIDGYLIARGMALSYGHSGRAGPAEIAQLVQYDHAALMAVVTAQLEPGDERNMQAERALQTLVDFTGANDLKPDPAMPVAPAVQ
;
A
#
# COMPACT_ATOMS: atom_id res chain seq x y z
N MET A 1 33.56 16.35 -44.98
CA MET A 1 33.14 17.55 -44.22
C MET A 1 32.12 17.13 -43.16
N ALA A 2 32.00 17.91 -42.07
CA ALA A 2 31.27 17.69 -40.80
C ALA A 2 32.16 17.04 -39.71
N ARG A 3 32.94 17.81 -38.94
CA ARG A 3 32.65 18.73 -37.81
C ARG A 3 32.13 18.04 -36.54
N ALA A 4 32.84 18.34 -35.47
CA ALA A 4 32.77 17.84 -34.09
C ALA A 4 31.63 18.42 -33.26
N CYS A 5 31.31 17.74 -32.15
CA CYS A 5 31.11 18.23 -30.76
C CYS A 5 30.41 17.09 -29.99
N SER A 6 31.10 16.27 -29.21
CA SER A 6 31.61 16.49 -27.84
C SER A 6 30.53 16.63 -26.76
N LEU A 7 30.68 15.77 -25.75
CA LEU A 7 30.24 15.81 -24.35
C LEU A 7 28.82 15.38 -23.96
N MET A 8 28.80 14.21 -23.30
CA MET A 8 28.21 13.95 -21.97
C MET A 8 26.88 14.61 -21.61
N ALA A 9 25.88 13.77 -21.34
CA ALA A 9 25.23 13.75 -20.02
C ALA A 9 24.46 12.44 -19.84
N ILE A 10 24.95 11.64 -18.91
CA ILE A 10 24.31 10.47 -18.32
C ILE A 10 23.10 10.94 -17.53
N VAL A 11 21.90 10.56 -17.95
CA VAL A 11 20.74 10.41 -17.05
C VAL A 11 19.90 9.23 -17.55
N MET A 12 20.39 8.02 -17.30
CA MET A 12 19.53 6.83 -17.31
C MET A 12 18.78 6.81 -15.98
N LEU A 13 17.71 7.60 -15.88
CA LEU A 13 16.63 7.32 -14.93
C LEU A 13 15.84 6.13 -15.50
N GLY A 14 16.46 4.96 -15.39
CA GLY A 14 15.82 3.67 -15.61
C GLY A 14 14.75 3.46 -14.55
N GLY A 15 13.55 3.13 -14.99
CA GLY A 15 12.46 2.76 -14.09
C GLY A 15 11.05 2.86 -14.64
N CYS A 16 10.83 2.75 -15.95
CA CYS A 16 9.48 2.43 -16.46
C CYS A 16 9.31 0.91 -16.44
N GLY A 17 9.01 0.37 -15.26
CA GLY A 17 8.57 -1.01 -15.08
C GLY A 17 7.06 -1.06 -14.98
N VAL A 18 6.37 -0.99 -16.11
CA VAL A 18 4.94 -1.32 -16.21
C VAL A 18 4.85 -2.83 -16.40
N GLY A 19 4.33 -3.54 -15.40
CA GLY A 19 4.04 -4.96 -15.53
C GLY A 19 4.02 -5.67 -14.17
N GLY A 20 2.82 -5.78 -13.59
CA GLY A 20 2.60 -6.58 -12.39
C GLY A 20 1.87 -5.79 -11.30
N SER A 21 0.57 -6.01 -11.22
CA SER A 21 -0.25 -5.72 -10.05
C SER A 21 0.32 -6.46 -8.84
N SER A 22 1.21 -5.81 -8.12
CA SER A 22 1.65 -6.23 -6.80
C SER A 22 1.71 -4.98 -5.96
N GLY A 23 0.56 -4.63 -5.37
CA GLY A 23 0.56 -3.93 -4.10
C GLY A 23 1.47 -4.69 -3.12
N PRO A 24 2.00 -4.04 -2.07
CA PRO A 24 2.96 -4.67 -1.17
C PRO A 24 2.43 -6.02 -0.72
N ALA A 25 3.05 -7.09 -1.21
CA ALA A 25 2.68 -8.45 -0.86
C ALA A 25 3.17 -8.67 0.57
N ILE A 26 2.31 -8.41 1.54
CA ILE A 26 2.54 -8.72 2.95
C ILE A 26 2.74 -10.25 3.14
N GLY A 27 2.40 -11.07 2.14
CA GLY A 27 2.52 -12.53 2.16
C GLY A 27 3.84 -13.14 1.67
N ALA A 28 4.95 -12.39 1.54
CA ALA A 28 6.21 -12.94 1.01
C ALA A 28 7.43 -12.78 1.95
N ARG A 29 7.23 -12.49 3.23
CA ARG A 29 8.28 -12.64 4.24
C ARG A 29 7.97 -13.89 5.05
N ASP A 30 8.71 -14.95 4.76
CA ASP A 30 8.69 -16.27 5.43
C ASP A 30 9.19 -16.23 6.90
N ASP A 31 9.07 -15.07 7.55
CA ASP A 31 9.50 -14.84 8.90
C ASP A 31 8.30 -14.27 9.66
N HIS A 32 7.55 -15.13 10.36
CA HIS A 32 6.59 -14.75 11.41
C HIS A 32 7.32 -14.09 12.59
N HIS A 33 8.19 -13.13 12.32
CA HIS A 33 9.01 -12.45 13.28
C HIS A 33 8.24 -11.24 13.79
N PRO A 34 8.16 -11.00 15.11
CA PRO A 34 7.51 -9.82 15.66
C PRO A 34 7.91 -8.49 14.97
N ALA A 35 9.17 -8.32 14.56
CA ALA A 35 9.59 -7.15 13.81
C ALA A 35 8.90 -6.98 12.44
N SER A 36 8.60 -8.09 11.73
CA SER A 36 7.93 -8.05 10.41
C SER A 36 6.46 -7.61 10.52
N LEU A 37 5.79 -7.91 11.63
CA LEU A 37 4.41 -7.47 11.89
C LEU A 37 4.31 -5.95 12.14
N ILE A 38 5.28 -5.37 12.86
CA ILE A 38 5.33 -3.93 13.10
C ILE A 38 5.58 -3.18 11.79
N ASP A 39 6.55 -3.63 10.99
CA ASP A 39 6.84 -3.05 9.68
C ASP A 39 5.61 -3.16 8.75
N GLY A 40 4.96 -4.33 8.74
CA GLY A 40 3.72 -4.56 7.99
C GLY A 40 2.60 -3.59 8.38
N TYR A 41 2.43 -3.33 9.68
CA TYR A 41 1.47 -2.33 10.17
C TYR A 41 1.80 -0.91 9.71
N LEU A 42 3.07 -0.48 9.83
CA LEU A 42 3.46 0.87 9.42
C LEU A 42 3.21 1.11 7.93
N ILE A 43 3.47 0.10 7.09
CA ILE A 43 3.18 0.16 5.66
C ILE A 43 1.67 0.25 5.41
N ALA A 44 0.89 -0.66 6.00
CA ALA A 44 -0.57 -0.69 5.82
C ALA A 44 -1.24 0.60 6.31
N ARG A 45 -0.76 1.16 7.43
CA ARG A 45 -1.20 2.46 7.94
C ARG A 45 -0.84 3.62 7.01
N GLY A 46 0.36 3.60 6.42
CA GLY A 46 0.75 4.58 5.40
C GLY A 46 -0.21 4.58 4.21
N MET A 47 -0.60 3.39 3.73
CA MET A 47 -1.61 3.23 2.67
C MET A 47 -2.97 3.78 3.10
N ALA A 48 -3.41 3.44 4.31
CA ALA A 48 -4.66 3.93 4.88
C ALA A 48 -4.70 5.46 4.94
N LEU A 49 -3.65 6.10 5.46
CA LEU A 49 -3.56 7.56 5.52
C LEU A 49 -3.58 8.18 4.13
N SER A 50 -2.82 7.63 3.17
CA SER A 50 -2.84 8.09 1.77
C SER A 50 -4.25 8.06 1.19
N TYR A 51 -4.97 6.94 1.36
CA TYR A 51 -6.35 6.82 0.91
C TYR A 51 -7.28 7.83 1.60
N GLY A 52 -7.19 8.00 2.93
CA GLY A 52 -7.96 8.99 3.67
C GLY A 52 -7.71 10.44 3.23
N HIS A 53 -6.48 10.75 2.82
CA HIS A 53 -6.09 12.08 2.34
C HIS A 53 -6.36 12.31 0.84
N SER A 54 -6.64 11.26 0.07
CA SER A 54 -6.87 11.35 -1.38
C SER A 54 -8.11 12.16 -1.77
N GLY A 55 -9.00 12.46 -0.81
CA GLY A 55 -10.31 13.07 -1.07
C GLY A 55 -11.34 12.13 -1.70
N ARG A 56 -10.96 10.86 -1.95
CA ARG A 56 -11.82 9.85 -2.57
C ARG A 56 -12.61 9.01 -1.55
N ALA A 57 -12.24 9.07 -0.28
CA ALA A 57 -12.91 8.35 0.79
C ALA A 57 -14.14 9.12 1.30
N GLY A 58 -15.33 8.53 1.18
CA GLY A 58 -16.54 9.05 1.79
C GLY A 58 -16.56 8.88 3.33
N PRO A 59 -17.46 9.55 4.05
CA PRO A 59 -17.49 9.49 5.52
C PRO A 59 -17.62 8.07 6.10
N ALA A 60 -18.41 7.20 5.46
CA ALA A 60 -18.56 5.81 5.87
C ALA A 60 -17.29 4.99 5.65
N GLU A 61 -16.56 5.26 4.56
CA GLU A 61 -15.29 4.60 4.24
C GLU A 61 -14.19 5.04 5.21
N ILE A 62 -14.16 6.32 5.58
CA ILE A 62 -13.26 6.84 6.62
C ILE A 62 -13.54 6.15 7.96
N ALA A 63 -14.80 5.98 8.35
CA ALA A 63 -15.16 5.29 9.59
C ALA A 63 -14.72 3.82 9.57
N GLN A 64 -14.92 3.11 8.45
CA GLN A 64 -14.45 1.72 8.28
C GLN A 64 -12.92 1.64 8.29
N LEU A 65 -12.24 2.58 7.63
CA LEU A 65 -10.79 2.67 7.61
C LEU A 65 -10.21 2.76 9.02
N VAL A 66 -10.78 3.63 9.87
CA VAL A 66 -10.37 3.78 11.27
C VAL A 66 -10.60 2.49 12.06
N GLN A 67 -11.69 1.76 11.80
CA GLN A 67 -11.96 0.49 12.45
C GLN A 67 -10.93 -0.58 12.07
N TYR A 68 -10.60 -0.70 10.78
CA TYR A 68 -9.59 -1.65 10.31
C TYR A 68 -8.18 -1.29 10.77
N ASP A 69 -7.81 0.01 10.77
CA ASP A 69 -6.52 0.49 11.29
C ASP A 69 -6.36 0.15 12.78
N HIS A 70 -7.41 0.41 13.58
CA HIS A 70 -7.40 0.09 15.00
C HIS A 70 -7.31 -1.42 15.25
N ALA A 71 -8.09 -2.23 14.53
CA ALA A 71 -8.07 -3.68 14.67
C ALA A 71 -6.69 -4.28 14.31
N ALA A 72 -6.06 -3.80 13.24
CA ALA A 72 -4.72 -4.21 12.84
C ALA A 72 -3.67 -3.85 13.91
N LEU A 73 -3.72 -2.61 14.44
CA LEU A 73 -2.82 -2.19 15.52
C LEU A 73 -2.96 -3.08 16.76
N MET A 74 -4.20 -3.36 17.20
CA MET A 74 -4.45 -4.18 18.39
C MET A 74 -3.97 -5.63 18.19
N ALA A 75 -4.17 -6.20 17.00
CA ALA A 75 -3.71 -7.55 16.70
C ALA A 75 -2.17 -7.63 16.69
N VAL A 76 -1.50 -6.65 16.08
CA VAL A 76 -0.03 -6.57 16.08
C VAL A 76 0.51 -6.40 17.49
N VAL A 77 -0.02 -5.47 18.29
CA VAL A 77 0.40 -5.27 19.69
C VAL A 77 0.22 -6.54 20.51
N THR A 78 -0.91 -7.25 20.32
CA THR A 78 -1.19 -8.51 21.02
C THR A 78 -0.16 -9.58 20.65
N ALA A 79 0.20 -9.71 19.37
CA ALA A 79 1.21 -10.63 18.89
C ALA A 79 2.64 -10.25 19.38
N GLN A 80 2.93 -8.97 19.58
CA GLN A 80 4.21 -8.52 20.16
C GLN A 80 4.34 -8.87 21.64
N LEU A 81 3.27 -8.64 22.42
CA LEU A 81 3.29 -8.84 23.87
C LEU A 81 3.28 -10.31 24.25
N GLU A 82 2.55 -11.12 23.50
CA GLU A 82 2.39 -12.55 23.75
C GLU A 82 2.62 -13.31 22.42
N PRO A 83 3.89 -13.57 22.06
CA PRO A 83 4.21 -14.25 20.80
C PRO A 83 3.62 -15.65 20.73
N GLY A 84 3.03 -15.98 19.58
CA GLY A 84 2.52 -17.33 19.29
C GLY A 84 1.88 -17.39 17.90
N ASP A 85 1.91 -18.58 17.29
CA ASP A 85 1.51 -18.76 15.89
C ASP A 85 0.08 -18.29 15.61
N GLU A 86 -0.86 -18.59 16.51
CA GLU A 86 -2.26 -18.16 16.38
C GLU A 86 -2.41 -16.64 16.36
N ARG A 87 -1.65 -15.93 17.19
CA ARG A 87 -1.70 -14.47 17.33
C ARG A 87 -0.99 -13.79 16.17
N ASN A 88 0.13 -14.37 15.72
CA ASN A 88 0.82 -13.92 14.52
C ASN A 88 -0.11 -14.03 13.30
N MET A 89 -0.76 -15.19 13.10
CA MET A 89 -1.75 -15.36 12.04
C MET A 89 -2.93 -14.39 12.17
N GLN A 90 -3.40 -14.10 13.39
CA GLN A 90 -4.46 -13.13 13.60
C GLN A 90 -4.01 -11.71 13.21
N ALA A 91 -2.80 -11.32 13.58
CA ALA A 91 -2.21 -10.04 13.20
C ALA A 91 -2.04 -9.93 11.68
N GLU A 92 -1.54 -10.98 11.02
CA GLU A 92 -1.41 -11.03 9.56
C GLU A 92 -2.75 -10.86 8.86
N ARG A 93 -3.81 -11.54 9.33
CA ARG A 93 -5.16 -11.39 8.76
C ARG A 93 -5.71 -9.99 8.96
N ALA A 94 -5.51 -9.39 10.14
CA ALA A 94 -5.96 -8.04 10.41
C ALA A 94 -5.23 -7.01 9.52
N LEU A 95 -3.92 -7.18 9.33
CA LEU A 95 -3.12 -6.37 8.41
C LEU A 95 -3.57 -6.55 6.96
N GLN A 96 -3.79 -7.79 6.52
CA GLN A 96 -4.27 -8.06 5.17
C GLN A 96 -5.65 -7.43 4.94
N THR A 97 -6.55 -7.46 5.93
CA THR A 97 -7.85 -6.80 5.84
C THR A 97 -7.71 -5.29 5.62
N LEU A 98 -6.78 -4.63 6.34
CA LEU A 98 -6.50 -3.21 6.16
C LEU A 98 -5.93 -2.92 4.77
N VAL A 99 -4.99 -3.74 4.29
CA VAL A 99 -4.41 -3.60 2.94
C VAL A 99 -5.45 -3.85 1.85
N ASP A 100 -6.28 -4.88 1.98
CA ASP A 100 -7.32 -5.19 1.01
C ASP A 100 -8.35 -4.09 0.95
N PHE A 101 -8.78 -3.57 2.11
CA PHE A 101 -9.69 -2.44 2.15
C PHE A 101 -9.09 -1.20 1.47
N THR A 102 -7.83 -0.87 1.75
CA THR A 102 -7.17 0.30 1.16
C THR A 102 -6.89 0.13 -0.33
N GLY A 103 -6.32 -1.00 -0.74
CA GLY A 103 -6.00 -1.32 -2.13
C GLY A 103 -7.23 -1.46 -3.02
N ALA A 104 -8.31 -2.09 -2.55
CA ALA A 104 -9.56 -2.18 -3.31
C ALA A 104 -10.19 -0.79 -3.55
N ASN A 105 -10.01 0.13 -2.60
CA ASN A 105 -10.53 1.48 -2.72
C ASN A 105 -9.59 2.44 -3.45
N ASP A 106 -8.28 2.16 -3.51
CA ASP A 106 -7.29 2.91 -4.31
C ASP A 106 -7.51 2.75 -5.83
N LEU A 107 -8.17 1.68 -6.26
CA LEU A 107 -8.56 1.45 -7.66
C LEU A 107 -9.86 2.16 -8.09
N LYS A 108 -10.59 2.81 -7.17
CA LYS A 108 -11.79 3.57 -7.55
C LYS A 108 -11.44 4.70 -8.53
N PRO A 109 -12.17 4.88 -9.64
CA PRO A 109 -11.98 6.03 -10.50
C PRO A 109 -12.16 7.32 -9.69
N ASP A 110 -11.23 8.26 -9.83
CA ASP A 110 -11.39 9.58 -9.24
C ASP A 110 -12.65 10.24 -9.84
N PRO A 111 -13.69 10.54 -9.03
CA PRO A 111 -14.89 11.19 -9.53
C PRO A 111 -14.63 12.60 -10.08
N ALA A 112 -13.47 13.20 -9.78
CA ALA A 112 -13.05 14.50 -10.29
C ALA A 112 -12.27 14.42 -11.63
N MET A 113 -11.90 13.23 -12.11
CA MET A 113 -11.23 13.13 -13.41
C MET A 113 -12.25 13.19 -14.56
N PRO A 114 -12.13 14.16 -15.49
CA PRO A 114 -12.93 14.15 -16.70
C PRO A 114 -12.58 12.91 -17.52
N VAL A 115 -13.59 12.08 -17.81
CA VAL A 115 -13.46 10.98 -18.78
C VAL A 115 -13.08 11.63 -20.11
N ALA A 116 -11.83 11.46 -20.55
CA ALA A 116 -11.41 11.95 -21.86
C ALA A 116 -12.36 11.37 -22.92
N PRO A 117 -12.91 12.20 -23.82
CA PRO A 117 -13.85 11.70 -24.81
C PRO A 117 -13.14 10.64 -25.66
N ALA A 118 -13.79 9.49 -25.82
CA ALA A 118 -13.33 8.44 -26.71
C ALA A 118 -13.16 9.05 -28.11
N VAL A 119 -11.92 9.10 -28.57
CA VAL A 119 -11.61 9.50 -29.95
C VAL A 119 -12.20 8.42 -30.86
N GLN A 120 -13.25 8.79 -31.60
CA GLN A 120 -13.84 7.97 -32.66
C GLN A 120 -12.96 7.96 -33.90
#